data_AF-A0A7R6P8T7-F1
#
_entry.id   AF-A0A7R6P8T7-F1
#
_cell.length_a   1.000
_cell.length_b   1.000
_cell.length_c   1.000
_cell.angle_alpha   90.00
_cell.angle_beta   90.00
_cell.angle_gamma   90.00
#
_symmetry.space_group_name_H-M   'P 1'
#
loop_
_entity.id
_entity.type
_entity.pdbx_description
1 polymer ?
#
loop_
_entity_poly.entity_id
_entity_poly.type
_entity_poly.pdbx_seq_one_letter_code
_entity_poly.pdbx_strand_id
1 'polypeptide(L)'
;MKKHHLKTDPQVFQQSLAGLKPFEIRLNDRDFAVGDILVLQETTTTGFRIQEGAPLEYTGSELVTEITSIVSGYGLSDGWVVMGVKPA
;
A
#
# COMPACT_ATOMS: atom_id res chain seq x y z
N MET A 1 -16.22 -4.64 3.99
CA MET A 1 -14.96 -4.34 4.70
C MET A 1 -14.10 -5.58 4.70
N LYS A 2 -13.14 -5.62 3.78
CA LYS A 2 -12.07 -6.63 3.69
C LYS A 2 -10.80 -6.03 4.34
N LYS A 3 -9.90 -6.90 4.81
CA LYS A 3 -8.59 -6.51 5.35
C LYS A 3 -7.49 -7.04 4.43
N HIS A 4 -6.67 -6.14 3.90
CA HIS A 4 -5.64 -6.44 2.91
C HIS A 4 -4.25 -6.23 3.52
N HIS A 5 -3.45 -7.29 3.61
CA HIS A 5 -2.06 -7.20 4.07
C HIS A 5 -1.15 -6.93 2.87
N LEU A 6 -0.44 -5.80 2.89
CA LEU A 6 0.30 -5.30 1.75
C LEU A 6 1.76 -5.02 2.13
N LYS A 7 2.68 -5.68 1.42
CA LYS A 7 4.11 -5.33 1.44
C LYS A 7 4.29 -3.88 0.99
N THR A 8 5.13 -3.16 1.72
CA THR A 8 5.37 -1.74 1.50
C THR A 8 6.86 -1.45 1.69
N ASP A 9 7.50 -0.93 0.64
CA ASP A 9 8.93 -0.64 0.65
C ASP A 9 9.28 0.39 1.73
N PRO A 10 10.45 0.30 2.38
CA PRO A 10 10.77 1.10 3.56
C PRO A 10 10.57 2.61 3.36
N GLN A 11 11.04 3.16 2.23
CA GLN A 11 10.94 4.60 1.97
C GLN A 11 9.48 5.09 1.92
N VAL A 12 8.62 4.38 1.19
CA VAL A 12 7.20 4.80 1.04
C VAL A 12 6.39 4.44 2.28
N PHE A 13 6.76 3.38 3.01
CA PHE A 13 6.17 3.07 4.31
C PHE A 13 6.39 4.21 5.30
N GLN A 14 7.63 4.70 5.43
CA GLN A 14 7.96 5.80 6.33
C GLN A 14 7.23 7.11 5.95
N GLN A 15 7.01 7.36 4.65
CA GLN A 15 6.17 8.49 4.20
C GLN A 15 4.70 8.34 4.60
N SER A 16 4.13 7.13 4.45
CA SER A 16 2.76 6.85 4.90
C SER A 16 2.65 6.95 6.43
N LEU A 17 3.63 6.43 7.17
CA LEU A 17 3.70 6.51 8.64
C LEU A 17 3.77 7.96 9.14
N ALA A 18 4.54 8.81 8.45
CA ALA A 18 4.63 10.24 8.74
C ALA A 18 3.40 11.05 8.31
N GLY A 19 2.39 10.42 7.68
CA GLY A 19 1.19 11.11 7.16
C GLY A 19 1.46 11.99 5.93
N LEU A 20 2.66 11.94 5.36
CA LEU A 20 3.04 12.72 4.17
C LEU A 20 2.47 12.13 2.88
N LYS A 21 2.12 10.84 2.91
CA LYS A 21 1.55 10.10 1.79
C LYS A 21 0.16 9.56 2.16
N PRO A 22 -0.89 10.40 2.09
CA PRO A 22 -2.26 10.01 2.47
C PRO A 22 -2.99 9.23 1.35
N PHE A 23 -2.24 8.50 0.51
CA PHE A 23 -2.79 7.72 -0.60
C PHE A 23 -1.92 6.50 -0.91
N GLU A 24 -2.50 5.46 -1.50
CA GLU A 24 -1.79 4.27 -1.99
C GLU A 24 -2.05 4.05 -3.47
N ILE A 25 -1.02 3.66 -4.22
CA ILE A 25 -1.13 3.35 -5.66
C ILE A 25 -0.94 1.86 -5.84
N ARG A 26 -1.94 1.16 -6.39
CA ARG A 26 -1.93 -0.30 -6.54
C ARG A 26 -2.63 -0.73 -7.82
N LEU A 27 -2.23 -1.87 -8.36
CA LEU A 27 -3.08 -2.62 -9.29
C LEU A 27 -4.32 -3.12 -8.52
N ASN A 28 -5.51 -2.91 -9.06
CA ASN A 28 -6.77 -3.36 -8.44
C ASN A 28 -7.07 -4.83 -8.78
N ASP A 29 -6.16 -5.72 -8.40
CA ASP A 29 -6.25 -7.19 -8.54
C ASP A 29 -7.00 -7.86 -7.36
N ARG A 30 -7.37 -7.08 -6.34
CA ARG A 30 -8.00 -7.53 -5.09
C ARG A 30 -9.43 -7.02 -4.89
N ASP A 31 -9.94 -6.28 -5.88
CA ASP A 31 -11.25 -5.63 -5.81
C ASP A 31 -11.37 -4.76 -4.53
N PHE A 32 -10.46 -3.79 -4.43
CA PHE A 32 -10.41 -2.82 -3.34
C PHE A 32 -11.68 -1.96 -3.34
N ALA A 33 -12.24 -1.74 -2.15
CA ALA A 33 -13.43 -0.91 -1.97
C ALA A 33 -13.23 0.14 -0.88
N VAL A 34 -13.97 1.25 -0.97
CA VAL A 34 -14.07 2.23 0.11
C VAL A 34 -14.57 1.55 1.38
N GLY A 35 -13.93 1.86 2.52
CA GLY A 35 -14.16 1.22 3.80
C GLY A 35 -13.41 -0.10 4.01
N ASP A 36 -12.59 -0.56 3.06
CA ASP A 36 -11.64 -1.65 3.31
C ASP A 36 -10.44 -1.16 4.13
N ILE A 37 -9.80 -2.10 4.82
CA ILE A 37 -8.61 -1.87 5.64
C ILE A 37 -7.35 -2.32 4.89
N LEU A 38 -6.35 -1.45 4.82
CA LEU A 38 -5.01 -1.79 4.38
C LEU A 38 -4.08 -1.90 5.58
N VAL A 39 -3.44 -3.05 5.75
CA VAL A 39 -2.30 -3.22 6.66
C VAL A 39 -1.04 -3.13 5.85
N LEU A 40 -0.39 -1.97 5.89
CA LEU A 40 0.90 -1.76 5.26
C LEU A 40 1.96 -2.42 6.15
N GLN A 41 2.70 -3.37 5.60
CA GLN A 41 3.76 -4.10 6.29
C GLN A 41 5.10 -3.68 5.71
N GLU A 42 5.95 -3.09 6.54
CA GLU A 42 7.26 -2.60 6.12
C GLU A 42 8.21 -3.77 5.86
N THR A 43 8.77 -3.81 4.65
CA THR A 43 9.83 -4.76 4.29
C THR A 43 11.21 -4.20 4.63
N THR A 44 12.17 -5.07 4.92
CA THR A 44 13.56 -4.64 5.20
C THR A 44 14.29 -4.15 3.94
N THR A 45 13.80 -4.53 2.76
CA THR A 45 14.35 -4.16 1.46
C THR A 45 13.24 -3.88 0.44
N THR A 46 13.57 -3.31 -0.70
CA THR A 46 12.57 -2.93 -1.72
C THR A 46 12.05 -4.14 -2.50
N GLY A 47 10.85 -4.02 -3.06
CA GLY A 47 10.29 -5.03 -3.96
C GLY A 47 11.21 -5.37 -5.14
N PHE A 48 11.93 -4.36 -5.66
CA PHE A 48 12.95 -4.55 -6.70
C PHE A 48 14.07 -5.48 -6.25
N ARG A 49 14.63 -5.26 -5.05
CA ARG A 49 15.70 -6.11 -4.50
C ARG A 49 15.23 -7.54 -4.25
N ILE A 50 13.98 -7.71 -3.82
CA ILE A 50 13.37 -9.03 -3.66
C ILE A 50 13.27 -9.75 -5.01
N GLN A 51 12.91 -9.04 -6.08
CA GLN A 51 12.89 -9.59 -7.44
C GLN A 51 14.29 -10.00 -7.94
N GLU A 52 15.34 -9.31 -7.50
CA GLU A 52 16.75 -9.67 -7.77
C GLU A 52 17.28 -10.83 -6.91
N GLY A 53 16.47 -11.36 -5.97
CA GLY A 53 16.82 -12.51 -5.13
C GLY A 53 17.19 -12.18 -3.69
N ALA A 54 17.02 -10.93 -3.23
CA ALA A 54 17.11 -10.62 -1.81
C ALA A 54 15.97 -11.32 -1.03
N PRO A 55 16.21 -11.73 0.24
CA PRO A 55 15.17 -12.36 1.03
C PRO A 55 14.01 -11.39 1.29
N LEU A 56 12.79 -11.92 1.26
CA LEU A 56 11.62 -11.21 1.75
C LEU A 56 11.61 -11.27 3.28
N GLU A 57 11.96 -10.16 3.91
CA GLU A 57 11.92 -9.99 5.36
C GLU A 57 11.12 -8.73 5.71
N TYR A 58 10.51 -8.74 6.89
CA TYR A 58 9.72 -7.64 7.42
C TYR A 58 10.42 -7.07 8.65
N THR A 59 10.30 -5.76 8.85
CA THR A 59 10.83 -5.10 10.07
C THR A 59 9.98 -5.43 11.30
N GLY A 60 8.72 -5.85 11.08
CA GLY A 60 7.70 -5.99 12.12
C GLY A 60 6.84 -4.74 12.30
N SER A 61 7.19 -3.63 11.64
CA SER A 61 6.36 -2.42 11.62
C SER A 61 5.11 -2.62 10.75
N GLU A 62 3.96 -2.22 11.28
CA GLU A 62 2.70 -2.20 10.54
C GLU A 62 2.01 -0.84 10.68
N LEU A 63 1.35 -0.40 9.61
CA LEU A 63 0.46 0.75 9.60
C LEU A 63 -0.92 0.32 9.09
N VAL A 64 -1.95 0.51 9.94
CA VAL A 64 -3.33 0.17 9.60
C VAL A 64 -4.05 1.43 9.11
N THR A 65 -4.63 1.34 7.92
CA THR A 65 -5.34 2.46 7.29
C THR A 65 -6.67 2.02 6.69
N GLU A 66 -7.62 2.94 6.61
CA GLU A 66 -8.92 2.75 5.96
C GLU A 66 -8.94 3.46 4.60
N ILE A 67 -9.45 2.78 3.57
CA ILE A 67 -9.68 3.38 2.25
C ILE A 67 -10.87 4.34 2.33
N THR A 68 -10.64 5.60 2.00
CA THR A 68 -11.66 6.67 2.00
C THR A 68 -12.13 7.07 0.60
N SER A 69 -11.30 6.85 -0.41
CA SER A 69 -11.63 7.13 -1.81
C SER A 69 -10.84 6.21 -2.74
N ILE A 70 -11.39 5.96 -3.94
CA ILE A 70 -10.71 5.21 -5.00
C ILE A 70 -10.88 5.98 -6.30
N VAL A 71 -9.76 6.20 -6.99
CA VAL A 71 -9.70 6.83 -8.31
C VAL A 71 -9.04 5.85 -9.27
N SER A 72 -9.71 5.60 -10.41
CA SER A 72 -9.16 4.89 -11.56
C SER A 72 -9.17 5.81 -12.79
N GLY A 73 -8.38 5.49 -13.81
CA GLY A 73 -8.20 6.38 -14.96
C GLY A 73 -7.34 7.59 -14.63
N TYR A 74 -7.63 8.77 -15.19
CA TYR A 74 -6.88 10.01 -14.95
C TYR A 74 -5.36 9.92 -15.22
N GLY A 75 -4.97 9.15 -16.25
CA GLY A 75 -3.56 8.94 -16.61
C GLY A 75 -2.90 7.77 -15.88
N LEU A 76 -3.63 7.04 -15.03
CA LEU A 76 -3.21 5.73 -14.53
C LEU A 76 -3.30 4.67 -15.63
N SER A 77 -2.36 3.73 -15.62
CA SER A 77 -2.41 2.54 -16.47
C SER A 77 -3.65 1.69 -16.17
N ASP A 78 -4.12 0.93 -17.15
CA ASP A 78 -5.29 0.07 -17.01
C ASP A 78 -5.20 -0.86 -15.80
N GLY A 79 -6.28 -0.91 -15.03
CA GLY A 79 -6.38 -1.71 -13.80
C GLY A 79 -5.73 -1.07 -12.57
N TRP A 80 -4.99 0.03 -12.68
CA TRP A 80 -4.40 0.71 -11.52
C TRP A 80 -5.37 1.70 -10.88
N VAL A 81 -5.22 1.83 -9.56
CA VAL A 81 -6.01 2.74 -8.73
C VAL A 81 -5.11 3.55 -7.79
N VAL A 82 -5.56 4.77 -7.50
CA VAL A 82 -5.10 5.58 -6.37
C VAL A 82 -6.18 5.49 -5.29
N MET A 83 -5.80 5.08 -4.09
CA MET A 83 -6.68 4.94 -2.94
C MET A 83 -6.34 6.02 -1.94
N GLY A 84 -7.24 6.95 -1.65
CA GLY A 84 -7.07 7.87 -0.52
C GLY A 84 -7.22 7.11 0.78
N VAL A 85 -6.31 7.31 1.74
CA VAL A 85 -6.29 6.56 3.00
C VAL A 85 -6.13 7.47 4.21
N LYS A 86 -6.66 7.03 5.35
CA LYS A 86 -6.46 7.66 6.66
C LYS A 86 -6.07 6.59 7.69
N PRO A 87 -5.39 6.95 8.79
CA PRO A 87 -5.24 6.05 9.93
C PRO A 87 -6.59 5.50 10.37
N ALA A 88 -6.67 4.18 10.55
CA ALA A 88 -7.88 3.47 10.99
C ALA A 88 -8.03 3.46 12.52
#